data_AF-A0A022MHF6-F1
#
_entry.id   AF-A0A022MHF6-F1
#
_cell.length_a   1.000
_cell.length_b   1.000
_cell.length_c   1.000
_cell.angle_alpha   90.00
_cell.angle_beta   90.00
_cell.angle_gamma   90.00
#
_symmetry.space_group_name_H-M   'P 1'
#
loop_
_entity.id
_entity.type
_entity.pdbx_description
1 polymer ?
#
loop_
_entity_poly.entity_id
_entity_poly.type
_entity_poly.pdbx_seq_one_letter_code
_entity_poly.pdbx_strand_id
1 'polypeptide(L)'
;DPAPGCHGTACAGKDPVLMACGLPGRADALGAPHRTGTGASVEIRYSQVCAAAWGRIWHSHVGDSVEISAPGTPSRRVVVTGEADTRAYRFTPMLGDPDQNQVRLCFVPPHGTAQECFRP
;
A
#
# COMPACT_ATOMS: atom_id res chain seq x y z
N ASP A 1 0.02 5.76 22.59
CA ASP A 1 0.59 5.26 21.32
C ASP A 1 2.02 5.77 21.10
N PRO A 2 2.93 4.93 20.56
CA PRO A 2 4.30 5.33 20.25
C PRO A 2 4.32 6.45 19.20
N ALA A 3 5.26 7.39 19.27
CA ALA A 3 5.40 8.43 18.24
C ALA A 3 5.71 7.81 16.86
N PRO A 4 5.27 8.41 15.75
CA PRO A 4 5.70 8.01 14.41
C PRO A 4 7.22 8.00 14.28
N GLY A 5 7.77 6.97 13.64
CA GLY A 5 9.21 6.84 13.39
C GLY A 5 9.73 7.68 12.21
N CYS A 6 8.83 8.36 11.49
CA CYS A 6 9.14 9.22 10.35
C CYS A 6 7.99 10.22 10.07
N HIS A 7 8.26 11.22 9.24
CA HIS A 7 7.26 12.16 8.74
C HIS A 7 7.62 12.62 7.30
N GLY A 8 6.62 12.77 6.44
CA GLY A 8 6.75 13.26 5.06
C GLY A 8 7.72 12.43 4.23
N THR A 9 8.61 13.10 3.50
CA THR A 9 9.61 12.46 2.64
C THR A 9 10.53 11.50 3.39
N ALA A 10 10.76 11.70 4.69
CA ALA A 10 11.55 10.78 5.52
C ALA A 10 10.90 9.41 5.75
N CYS A 11 9.62 9.25 5.39
CA CYS A 11 8.91 7.97 5.39
C CYS A 11 9.11 7.17 4.09
N ALA A 12 9.63 7.79 3.03
CA ALA A 12 9.74 7.14 1.72
C ALA A 12 10.53 5.82 1.80
N GLY A 13 9.91 4.72 1.36
CA GLY A 13 10.51 3.39 1.34
C GLY A 13 10.56 2.68 2.70
N LYS A 14 10.02 3.28 3.77
CA LYS A 14 9.92 2.64 5.08
C LYS A 14 8.62 1.85 5.22
N ASP A 15 8.62 0.89 6.13
CA ASP A 15 7.43 0.08 6.44
C ASP A 15 6.45 0.86 7.36
N PRO A 16 5.16 0.93 7.01
CA PRO A 16 4.17 1.71 7.76
C PRO A 16 3.85 1.15 9.15
N VAL A 17 4.02 -0.15 9.38
CA VAL A 17 3.81 -0.81 10.66
C VAL A 17 5.00 -0.55 11.58
N LEU A 18 6.23 -0.73 11.06
CA LEU A 18 7.45 -0.46 11.82
C LEU A 18 7.58 1.01 12.21
N MET A 19 7.09 1.93 11.37
CA MET A 19 7.08 3.38 11.67
C MET A 19 5.88 3.83 12.51
N ALA A 20 5.01 2.92 12.93
CA ALA A 20 3.79 3.22 13.70
C ALA A 20 2.82 4.21 13.00
N CYS A 21 2.89 4.28 11.66
CA CYS A 21 2.01 5.10 10.82
C CYS A 21 0.67 4.41 10.55
N GLY A 22 0.66 3.07 10.49
CA GLY A 22 -0.54 2.28 10.21
C GLY A 22 -1.43 1.97 11.42
N LEU A 23 -1.16 2.54 12.60
CA LEU A 23 -1.95 2.29 13.81
C LEU A 23 -3.41 2.77 13.65
N PRO A 24 -4.38 2.13 14.33
CA PRO A 24 -5.77 2.59 14.35
C PRO A 24 -5.87 4.07 14.74
N GLY A 25 -6.65 4.85 13.99
CA GLY A 25 -6.82 6.29 14.21
C GLY A 25 -5.69 7.18 13.66
N ARG A 26 -4.63 6.62 13.07
CA ARG A 26 -3.55 7.38 12.41
C ARG A 26 -3.56 7.33 10.90
N ALA A 27 -4.21 6.30 10.37
CA ALA A 27 -4.29 6.08 8.94
C ALA A 27 -5.70 5.68 8.56
N ASP A 28 -6.14 6.26 7.46
CA ASP A 28 -7.46 6.09 6.89
C ASP A 28 -7.36 5.48 5.50
N ALA A 29 -8.42 4.79 5.09
CA ALA A 29 -8.53 4.32 3.73
C ALA A 29 -8.85 5.49 2.80
N LEU A 30 -8.11 5.63 1.71
CA LEU A 30 -8.45 6.52 0.62
C LEU A 30 -9.39 5.75 -0.33
N GLY A 31 -10.69 5.89 -0.11
CA GLY A 31 -11.72 5.19 -0.88
C GLY A 31 -12.09 3.82 -0.33
N ALA A 32 -12.94 3.10 -1.07
CA ALA A 32 -13.37 1.75 -0.71
C ALA A 32 -12.33 0.70 -1.14
N PRO A 33 -12.21 -0.43 -0.42
CA PRO A 33 -11.47 -1.59 -0.89
C PRO A 33 -11.93 -2.06 -2.27
N HIS A 34 -10.99 -2.40 -3.13
CA HIS A 34 -11.25 -3.00 -4.43
C HIS A 34 -10.95 -4.49 -4.40
N ARG A 35 -11.80 -5.28 -5.05
CA ARG A 35 -11.58 -6.72 -5.25
C ARG A 35 -11.12 -6.96 -6.68
N THR A 36 -9.98 -7.61 -6.83
CA THR A 36 -9.33 -7.89 -8.12
C THR A 36 -9.96 -9.11 -8.78
N GLY A 37 -9.62 -9.33 -10.07
CA GLY A 37 -10.06 -10.50 -10.83
C GLY A 37 -9.56 -11.83 -10.24
N THR A 38 -8.44 -11.83 -9.51
CA THR A 38 -7.92 -13.03 -8.81
C THR A 38 -8.60 -13.28 -7.46
N GLY A 39 -9.45 -12.36 -7.01
CA GLY A 39 -10.12 -12.39 -5.71
C GLY A 39 -9.34 -11.72 -4.58
N ALA A 40 -8.13 -11.23 -4.85
CA ALA A 40 -7.35 -10.42 -3.92
C ALA A 40 -8.09 -9.11 -3.63
N SER A 41 -7.92 -8.57 -2.44
CA SER A 41 -8.47 -7.29 -2.05
C SER A 41 -7.35 -6.30 -1.83
N VAL A 42 -7.50 -5.10 -2.39
CA VAL A 42 -6.51 -4.03 -2.32
C VAL A 42 -7.14 -2.73 -1.86
N GLU A 43 -6.36 -1.90 -1.18
CA GLU A 43 -6.80 -0.62 -0.66
C GLU A 43 -5.62 0.35 -0.54
N ILE A 44 -5.88 1.64 -0.71
CA ILE A 44 -4.91 2.71 -0.48
C ILE A 44 -5.11 3.25 0.94
N ARG A 45 -4.03 3.37 1.69
CA ARG A 45 -4.04 3.91 3.06
C ARG A 45 -3.19 5.17 3.09
N TYR A 46 -3.65 6.18 3.83
CA TYR A 46 -2.92 7.42 4.05
C TYR A 46 -2.90 7.78 5.52
N SER A 47 -1.76 8.24 6.02
CA SER A 47 -1.59 8.74 7.39
C SER A 47 -1.29 10.23 7.38
N GLN A 48 -2.20 11.02 7.96
CA GLN A 48 -2.01 12.48 8.12
C GLN A 48 -0.84 12.78 9.06
N VAL A 49 -0.70 12.01 10.15
CA VAL A 49 0.39 12.21 11.13
C VAL A 49 1.76 11.81 10.61
N CYS A 50 1.86 10.97 9.58
CA CYS A 50 3.13 10.64 8.94
C CYS A 50 3.32 11.34 7.59
N ALA A 51 2.30 12.05 7.08
CA ALA A 51 2.24 12.56 5.71
C ALA A 51 2.73 11.51 4.69
N ALA A 52 2.13 10.31 4.72
CA ALA A 52 2.60 9.16 3.95
C ALA A 52 1.46 8.26 3.49
N ALA A 53 1.60 7.66 2.30
CA ALA A 53 0.64 6.72 1.72
C ALA A 53 1.25 5.35 1.45
N TRP A 54 0.46 4.29 1.49
CA TRP A 54 0.89 2.95 1.10
C TRP A 54 -0.30 2.11 0.63
N GLY A 55 0.00 1.06 -0.14
CA GLY A 55 -0.98 0.07 -0.56
C GLY A 55 -1.08 -1.05 0.45
N ARG A 56 -2.29 -1.56 0.65
CA ARG A 56 -2.59 -2.77 1.43
C ARG A 56 -3.18 -3.82 0.52
N ILE A 57 -2.73 -5.06 0.66
CA ILE A 57 -3.28 -6.23 -0.04
C ILE A 57 -3.56 -7.37 0.97
N TRP A 58 -4.65 -8.08 0.76
CA TRP A 58 -5.03 -9.29 1.50
C TRP A 58 -5.86 -10.23 0.64
N HIS A 59 -6.04 -11.48 1.08
CA HIS A 59 -6.64 -12.56 0.29
C HIS A 59 -5.94 -12.76 -1.08
N SER A 60 -4.65 -12.45 -1.15
CA SER A 60 -3.82 -12.59 -2.34
C SER A 60 -3.29 -14.01 -2.51
N HIS A 61 -2.79 -14.34 -3.69
CA HIS A 61 -2.11 -15.59 -4.01
C HIS A 61 -0.61 -15.38 -4.15
N VAL A 62 0.17 -16.46 -4.03
CA VAL A 62 1.61 -16.39 -4.26
C VAL A 62 1.88 -15.93 -5.69
N GLY A 63 2.76 -14.93 -5.84
CA GLY A 63 3.11 -14.29 -7.09
C GLY A 63 2.31 -13.02 -7.40
N ASP A 64 1.22 -12.75 -6.68
CA ASP A 64 0.53 -11.47 -6.75
C ASP A 64 1.48 -10.35 -6.30
N SER A 65 1.36 -9.18 -6.90
CA SER A 65 2.05 -7.99 -6.42
C SER A 65 1.16 -6.76 -6.47
N VAL A 66 1.44 -5.81 -5.60
CA VAL A 66 0.78 -4.51 -5.61
C VAL A 66 1.84 -3.43 -5.64
N GLU A 67 1.66 -2.46 -6.51
CA GLU A 67 2.50 -1.29 -6.67
C GLU A 67 1.70 -0.02 -6.38
N ILE A 68 2.23 0.85 -5.53
CA ILE A 68 1.69 2.18 -5.30
C ILE A 68 2.63 3.23 -5.91
N SER A 69 2.05 4.26 -6.51
CA SER A 69 2.77 5.35 -7.17
C SER A 69 2.04 6.68 -6.97
N ALA A 70 2.80 7.77 -6.91
CA ALA A 70 2.27 9.12 -6.96
C ALA A 70 3.28 10.02 -7.71
N PRO A 71 2.84 11.06 -8.41
CA PRO A 71 3.74 12.00 -9.07
C PRO A 71 4.79 12.58 -8.11
N GLY A 72 6.04 12.69 -8.57
CA GLY A 72 7.14 13.20 -7.75
C GLY A 72 7.73 12.21 -6.74
N THR A 73 7.20 10.99 -6.63
CA THR A 73 7.71 9.96 -5.72
C THR A 73 8.09 8.67 -6.46
N PRO A 74 9.15 7.94 -6.04
CA PRO A 74 9.44 6.60 -6.57
C PRO A 74 8.31 5.63 -6.23
N SER A 75 7.86 4.84 -7.21
CA SER A 75 6.84 3.81 -6.95
C SER A 75 7.38 2.73 -6.00
N ARG A 76 6.47 2.14 -5.22
CA ARG A 76 6.79 1.12 -4.22
C ARG A 76 5.95 -0.12 -4.47
N ARG A 77 6.60 -1.27 -4.47
CA ARG A 77 5.99 -2.56 -4.77
C ARG A 77 6.21 -3.54 -3.63
N VAL A 78 5.22 -4.37 -3.36
CA VAL A 78 5.37 -5.59 -2.57
C VAL A 78 4.91 -6.78 -3.39
N VAL A 79 5.63 -7.89 -3.27
CA VAL A 79 5.32 -9.17 -3.93
C VAL A 79 4.95 -10.16 -2.84
N VAL A 80 3.87 -10.91 -3.06
CA VAL A 80 3.41 -11.98 -2.20
C VAL A 80 4.24 -13.22 -2.56
N THR A 81 5.19 -13.61 -1.71
CA THR A 81 6.17 -14.65 -2.06
C THR A 81 5.92 -15.98 -1.35
N GLY A 82 5.16 -16.00 -0.25
CA GLY A 82 4.86 -17.22 0.50
C GLY A 82 3.40 -17.40 0.86
N GLU A 83 3.01 -18.64 1.18
CA GLU A 83 1.64 -18.96 1.65
C GLU A 83 1.28 -18.28 2.97
N ALA A 84 2.27 -17.92 3.80
CA ALA A 84 2.01 -17.11 4.99
C ALA A 84 1.52 -15.69 4.63
N ASP A 85 1.91 -15.18 3.47
CA ASP A 85 1.52 -13.86 2.98
C ASP A 85 0.09 -13.84 2.46
N THR A 86 -0.42 -14.96 1.93
CA THR A 86 -1.77 -15.07 1.36
C THR A 86 -2.87 -14.92 2.42
N ARG A 87 -2.55 -15.28 3.67
CA ARG A 87 -3.45 -15.20 4.83
C ARG A 87 -3.26 -13.93 5.67
N ALA A 88 -2.31 -13.07 5.30
CA ALA A 88 -1.93 -11.91 6.08
C ALA A 88 -2.13 -10.61 5.30
N TYR A 89 -2.22 -9.49 6.02
CA TYR A 89 -2.10 -8.18 5.40
C TYR A 89 -0.66 -7.95 4.97
N ARG A 90 -0.48 -7.54 3.72
CA ARG A 90 0.79 -7.07 3.19
C ARG A 90 0.67 -5.62 2.79
N PHE A 91 1.78 -4.90 2.95
CA PHE A 91 1.84 -3.47 2.74
C PHE A 91 2.98 -3.15 1.78
N THR A 92 2.76 -2.20 0.89
CA THR A 92 3.88 -1.61 0.17
C THR A 92 4.71 -0.78 1.16
N PRO A 93 6.00 -0.58 0.88
CA PRO A 93 6.73 0.53 1.49
C PRO A 93 6.00 1.86 1.23
N MET A 94 6.15 2.81 2.14
CA MET A 94 5.44 4.09 2.07
C MET A 94 5.96 4.99 0.94
N LEU A 95 5.05 5.72 0.32
CA LEU A 95 5.31 6.98 -0.38
C LEU A 95 5.35 8.09 0.68
N GLY A 96 6.44 8.85 0.71
CA GLY A 96 6.59 10.00 1.61
C GLY A 96 6.10 11.28 0.93
N ASP A 97 5.28 12.04 1.63
CA ASP A 97 4.67 13.30 1.16
C ASP A 97 3.96 13.24 -0.20
N PRO A 98 3.13 12.21 -0.50
CA PRO A 98 2.38 12.18 -1.75
C PRO A 98 1.15 13.08 -1.69
N ASP A 99 0.75 13.65 -2.84
CA ASP A 99 -0.61 14.17 -3.01
C ASP A 99 -1.60 12.99 -2.96
N GLN A 100 -2.39 12.93 -1.89
CA GLN A 100 -3.35 11.86 -1.64
C GLN A 100 -4.31 11.64 -2.81
N ASN A 101 -4.69 12.68 -3.57
CA ASN A 101 -5.64 12.57 -4.68
C ASN A 101 -5.00 12.05 -5.98
N GLN A 102 -3.67 12.02 -6.03
CA GLN A 102 -2.90 11.55 -7.19
C GLN A 102 -2.23 10.20 -6.95
N VAL A 103 -2.46 9.60 -5.79
CA VAL A 103 -2.01 8.24 -5.49
C VAL A 103 -2.72 7.25 -6.41
N ARG A 104 -1.96 6.33 -6.98
CA ARG A 104 -2.44 5.23 -7.79
C ARG A 104 -1.88 3.91 -7.28
N LEU A 105 -2.75 2.93 -7.11
CA LEU A 105 -2.39 1.58 -6.71
C LEU A 105 -2.71 0.61 -7.84
N CYS A 106 -1.72 -0.14 -8.31
CA CYS A 106 -1.90 -1.15 -9.35
C CYS A 106 -1.64 -2.54 -8.76
N PHE A 107 -2.64 -3.40 -8.87
CA PHE A 107 -2.50 -4.83 -8.66
C PHE A 107 -1.96 -5.49 -9.92
N VAL A 108 -0.96 -6.35 -9.76
CA VAL A 108 -0.31 -7.09 -10.85
C VAL A 108 -0.36 -8.58 -10.49
N PRO A 109 -1.23 -9.36 -11.15
CA PRO A 109 -1.31 -10.80 -10.96
C PRO A 109 -0.05 -11.53 -11.48
N PRO A 110 0.22 -12.76 -11.02
CA PRO A 110 1.28 -13.59 -11.58
C PRO A 110 0.93 -13.96 -13.02
N HIS A 111 1.93 -13.90 -13.91
CA HIS A 111 1.83 -14.28 -15.32
C HIS A 111 0.86 -13.41 -16.17
N GLY A 112 1.39 -12.32 -16.73
CA GLY A 112 0.97 -11.71 -18.01
C GLY A 112 -0.46 -11.18 -18.14
N THR A 113 -1.30 -11.34 -17.11
CA THR A 113 -2.65 -10.77 -17.07
C THR A 113 -2.57 -9.26 -16.90
N ALA A 114 -3.55 -8.54 -17.43
CA ALA A 114 -3.57 -7.08 -17.37
C ALA A 114 -3.57 -6.62 -15.90
N GLN A 115 -2.70 -5.65 -15.58
CA GLN A 115 -2.72 -5.01 -14.27
C GLN A 115 -4.03 -4.26 -14.05
N GLU A 116 -4.53 -4.27 -12.83
CA GLU A 116 -5.72 -3.54 -12.42
C GLU A 116 -5.30 -2.35 -11.56
N CYS A 117 -5.58 -1.12 -12.00
CA CYS A 117 -5.18 0.10 -11.29
C CYS A 117 -6.36 0.85 -10.71
N PHE A 118 -6.19 1.31 -9.48
CA PHE A 118 -7.18 1.97 -8.64
C PHE A 118 -6.66 3.34 -8.19
N ARG A 119 -7.59 4.25 -7.95
CA ARG A 119 -7.36 5.59 -7.40
C ARG A 119 -8.37 5.81 -6.26
N PRO A 120 -8.07 6.72 -5.33
CA PRO A 120 -8.99 7.14 -4.27
C PRO A 120 -10.38 7.54 -4.78
#